data_AF-A0A5J4R2X7-F1
#
_entry.id   AF-A0A5J4R2X7-F1
#
_cell.length_a   1.000
_cell.length_b   1.000
_cell.length_c   1.000
_cell.angle_alpha   90.00
_cell.angle_beta   90.00
_cell.angle_gamma   90.00
#
_symmetry.space_group_name_H-M   'P 1'
#
loop_
_entity.id
_entity.type
_entity.pdbx_description
1 polymer ?
#
loop_
_entity_poly.entity_id
_entity_poly.type
_entity_poly.pdbx_seq_one_letter_code
_entity_poly.pdbx_strand_id
1 'polypeptide(L)'
;MGALLLLLVACSDNGEKKATEDLVLAREALDTDNFSKARELIDSIKILYPKAYEARREGNRIMRQIDLKEQQQGLAFLEKTLSEKQEAVELIKKQFVLEKDAEYQETGNYFLPAQTVERNMNRSYLRFQVDEHGAMTMTSIYCGANNIHHTGVKVIAPDGSFAETPTSKDRYETSDLDVKMEKVDYPIGQDGNVVGFIYLNRDTNIRVEYQGERKYATTMSATDRKAAAELYELSQTLSSIEQIKNEIKETSMHVEFVKKNMERHE
;
A
#
# COMPACT_ATOMS: atom_id res chain seq x y z
N MET A 1 43.30 64.92 23.90
CA MET A 1 43.16 63.79 24.84
C MET A 1 41.67 63.55 25.02
N GLY A 2 41.08 62.39 24.79
CA GLY A 2 41.51 61.09 24.31
C GLY A 2 40.20 60.37 23.91
N ALA A 3 40.15 59.78 22.73
CA ALA A 3 40.13 58.33 22.59
C ALA A 3 38.96 57.65 23.32
N LEU A 4 37.76 57.70 22.74
CA LEU A 4 36.69 56.74 23.05
C LEU A 4 35.80 56.53 21.82
N LEU A 5 36.33 55.91 20.75
CA LEU A 5 35.52 55.61 19.56
C LEU A 5 35.85 54.29 18.85
N LEU A 6 36.48 53.30 19.52
CA LEU A 6 37.06 52.14 18.80
C LEU A 6 36.73 50.75 19.37
N LEU A 7 35.57 50.53 20.00
CA LEU A 7 35.26 49.21 20.59
C LEU A 7 34.02 48.48 20.05
N LEU A 8 33.44 48.89 18.90
CA LEU A 8 32.23 48.21 18.37
C LEU A 8 32.38 47.53 17.00
N VAL A 9 33.56 47.55 16.36
CA VAL A 9 33.74 46.97 15.01
C VAL A 9 34.49 45.63 14.99
N ALA A 10 35.08 45.19 16.10
CA ALA A 10 35.95 44.00 16.11
C ALA A 10 35.21 42.64 16.28
N CYS A 11 33.93 42.63 16.65
CA CYS A 11 33.16 41.38 16.80
C CYS A 11 32.39 40.96 15.53
N SER A 12 32.22 41.85 14.54
CA SER A 12 31.50 41.50 13.30
C SER A 12 32.34 40.65 12.36
N ASP A 13 33.65 40.92 12.25
CA ASP A 13 34.55 40.25 11.29
C ASP A 13 34.85 38.80 11.68
N ASN A 14 34.91 38.52 12.99
CA ASN A 14 35.19 37.17 13.50
C ASN A 14 34.00 36.22 13.33
N GLY A 15 32.76 36.74 13.34
CA GLY A 15 31.56 35.95 13.14
C GLY A 15 31.40 35.47 11.69
N GLU A 16 31.67 36.35 10.71
CA GLU A 16 31.61 36.02 9.29
C GLU A 16 32.63 34.94 8.91
N LYS A 17 33.86 35.08 9.41
CA LYS A 17 34.94 34.12 9.15
C LYS A 17 34.59 32.73 9.70
N LYS A 18 34.13 32.64 10.94
CA LYS A 18 33.73 31.36 11.55
C LYS A 18 32.52 30.74 10.87
N ALA A 19 31.53 31.54 10.48
CA ALA A 19 30.39 31.05 9.71
C ALA A 19 30.82 30.44 8.36
N THR A 20 31.85 31.02 7.73
CA THR A 20 32.43 30.51 6.49
C THR A 20 33.19 29.20 6.71
N GLU A 21 33.96 29.08 7.80
CA GLU A 21 34.63 27.84 8.19
C GLU A 21 33.61 26.70 8.45
N ASP A 22 32.54 26.98 9.20
CA ASP A 22 31.47 26.01 9.45
C ASP A 22 30.72 25.62 8.16
N LEU A 23 30.59 26.53 7.19
CA LEU A 23 30.00 26.22 5.88
C LEU A 23 30.85 25.27 5.04
N VAL A 24 32.18 25.39 5.10
CA VAL A 24 33.08 24.45 4.41
C VAL A 24 32.87 23.05 4.99
N LEU A 25 32.84 22.93 6.31
CA LEU A 25 32.57 21.66 6.99
C LEU A 25 31.18 21.11 6.64
N ALA A 26 30.17 21.98 6.51
CA ALA A 26 28.82 21.56 6.13
C ALA A 26 28.79 21.02 4.69
N ARG A 27 29.60 21.58 3.77
CA ARG A 27 29.76 21.05 2.41
C ARG A 27 30.44 19.70 2.41
N GLU A 28 31.54 19.54 3.14
CA GLU A 28 32.26 18.26 3.27
C GLU A 28 31.35 17.17 3.85
N ALA A 29 30.53 17.51 4.85
CA ALA A 29 29.52 16.62 5.40
C ALA A 29 28.44 16.26 4.37
N LEU A 30 27.98 17.22 3.55
CA LEU A 30 27.05 16.94 2.44
C LEU A 30 27.66 16.03 1.38
N ASP A 31 28.93 16.21 1.04
CA ASP A 31 29.63 15.44 -0.01
C ASP A 31 29.90 14.00 0.42
N THR A 32 30.01 13.76 1.72
CA THR A 32 30.16 12.44 2.34
C THR A 32 28.83 11.82 2.80
N ASP A 33 27.70 12.41 2.38
CA ASP A 33 26.34 12.04 2.76
C ASP A 33 26.08 11.98 4.28
N ASN A 34 26.89 12.68 5.07
CA ASN A 34 26.67 12.90 6.51
C ASN A 34 25.69 14.06 6.72
N PHE A 35 24.45 13.86 6.30
CA PHE A 35 23.39 14.87 6.32
C PHE A 35 23.09 15.38 7.73
N SER A 36 23.13 14.51 8.74
CA SER A 36 22.93 14.91 10.13
C SER A 36 23.99 15.93 10.57
N LYS A 37 25.27 15.69 10.23
CA LYS A 37 26.33 16.63 10.55
C LYS A 37 26.21 17.95 9.79
N ALA A 38 25.86 17.88 8.51
CA ALA A 38 25.65 19.07 7.69
C ALA A 38 24.50 19.95 8.24
N ARG A 39 23.36 19.35 8.63
CA ARG A 39 22.23 20.07 9.25
C ARG A 39 22.64 20.73 10.57
N GLU A 40 23.36 20.01 11.44
CA GLU A 40 23.88 20.54 12.72
C GLU A 40 24.74 21.79 12.51
N LEU A 41 25.67 21.75 11.55
CA LEU A 41 26.56 22.88 11.23
C LEU A 41 25.76 24.07 10.69
N ILE A 42 24.78 23.83 9.82
CA ILE A 42 23.94 24.90 9.26
C ILE A 42 23.07 25.56 10.35
N ASP A 43 22.50 24.77 11.25
CA ASP A 43 21.70 25.30 12.35
C ASP A 43 22.58 26.06 13.36
N SER A 44 23.81 25.58 13.63
CA SER A 44 24.83 26.32 14.37
C SER A 44 25.10 27.69 13.74
N ILE A 45 25.31 27.76 12.41
CA ILE A 45 25.51 29.03 11.70
C ILE A 45 24.33 30.00 11.90
N LYS A 46 23.09 29.49 11.80
CA LYS A 46 21.87 30.31 11.99
C LYS A 46 21.78 30.89 13.41
N ILE A 47 22.18 30.12 14.42
CA ILE A 47 22.07 30.49 15.84
C ILE A 47 23.22 31.39 16.27
N LEU A 48 24.46 31.00 15.97
CA LEU A 48 25.68 31.65 16.49
C LEU A 48 26.07 32.89 15.68
N TYR A 49 25.75 32.92 14.38
CA TYR A 49 26.19 34.00 13.47
C TYR A 49 25.00 34.64 12.73
N PRO A 50 24.02 35.23 13.44
CA PRO A 50 22.79 35.74 12.82
C PRO A 50 23.02 36.86 11.80
N LYS A 51 24.15 37.57 11.86
CA LYS A 51 24.53 38.64 10.92
C LYS A 51 25.33 38.15 9.71
N ALA A 52 25.73 36.87 9.66
CA ALA A 52 26.44 36.30 8.54
C ALA A 52 25.49 35.95 7.39
N TYR A 53 24.96 36.99 6.73
CA TYR A 53 23.84 36.85 5.79
C TYR A 53 24.16 35.97 4.59
N GLU A 54 25.35 36.12 4.00
CA GLU A 54 25.77 35.28 2.86
C GLU A 54 25.97 33.83 3.32
N ALA A 55 26.62 33.62 4.48
CA ALA A 55 26.79 32.29 5.01
C ALA A 55 25.46 31.58 5.31
N ARG A 56 24.48 32.32 5.87
CA ARG A 56 23.12 31.80 6.10
C ARG A 56 22.36 31.52 4.81
N ARG A 57 22.52 32.36 3.79
CA ARG A 57 21.93 32.14 2.47
C ARG A 57 22.46 30.85 1.86
N GLU A 58 23.77 30.65 1.91
CA GLU A 58 24.41 29.43 1.40
C GLU A 58 24.04 28.20 2.23
N GLY A 59 23.97 28.32 3.56
CA GLY A 59 23.48 27.24 4.43
C GLY A 59 22.06 26.79 4.05
N ASN A 60 21.16 27.72 3.70
CA ASN A 60 19.84 27.35 3.19
C ASN A 60 19.90 26.64 1.82
N ARG A 61 20.87 26.95 0.96
CA ARG A 61 21.09 26.18 -0.29
C ARG A 61 21.55 24.76 0.02
N ILE A 62 22.48 24.59 0.95
CA ILE A 62 22.94 23.27 1.41
C ILE A 62 21.78 22.46 2.00
N MET A 63 20.90 23.06 2.82
CA MET A 63 19.71 22.37 3.33
C MET A 63 18.82 21.83 2.21
N ARG A 64 18.56 22.63 1.17
CA ARG A 64 17.79 22.15 0.01
C ARG A 64 18.48 21.00 -0.74
N GLN A 65 19.81 21.05 -0.84
CA GLN A 65 20.59 19.96 -1.43
C GLN A 65 20.54 18.68 -0.59
N ILE A 66 20.58 18.80 0.74
CA ILE A 66 20.39 17.66 1.65
C ILE A 66 19.01 17.04 1.45
N ASP A 67 17.95 17.85 1.53
CA ASP A 67 16.57 17.37 1.37
C ASP A 67 16.39 16.67 0.01
N LEU A 68 16.96 17.23 -1.06
CA LEU A 68 16.94 16.64 -2.40
C LEU A 68 17.66 15.29 -2.44
N LYS A 69 18.88 15.21 -1.88
CA LYS A 69 19.66 13.96 -1.86
C LYS A 69 18.96 12.86 -1.06
N GLU A 70 18.40 13.18 0.12
CA GLU A 70 17.65 12.22 0.94
C GLU A 70 16.42 11.68 0.18
N GLN A 71 15.70 12.55 -0.53
CA GLN A 71 14.59 12.10 -1.39
C GLN A 71 15.05 11.20 -2.53
N GLN A 72 16.18 11.50 -3.16
CA GLN A 72 16.76 10.66 -4.21
C GLN A 72 17.21 9.28 -3.68
N GLN A 73 17.80 9.24 -2.49
CA GLN A 73 18.16 7.98 -1.82
C GLN A 73 16.91 7.16 -1.47
N GLY A 74 15.86 7.82 -0.94
CA GLY A 74 14.57 7.19 -0.68
C GLY A 74 13.92 6.61 -1.95
N LEU A 75 13.95 7.36 -3.05
CA LEU A 75 13.44 6.91 -4.34
C LEU A 75 14.17 5.65 -4.83
N ALA A 76 15.50 5.63 -4.78
CA ALA A 76 16.30 4.47 -5.16
C ALA A 76 15.99 3.24 -4.30
N PHE A 77 15.73 3.43 -3.00
CA PHE A 77 15.28 2.36 -2.11
C PHE A 77 13.89 1.83 -2.49
N LEU A 78 12.94 2.71 -2.79
CA LEU A 78 11.60 2.32 -3.23
C LEU A 78 11.64 1.55 -4.55
N GLU A 79 12.42 2.00 -5.53
CA GLU A 79 12.60 1.31 -6.83
C GLU A 79 13.18 -0.09 -6.65
N LYS A 80 14.20 -0.23 -5.79
CA LYS A 80 14.76 -1.54 -5.46
C LYS A 80 13.72 -2.46 -4.82
N THR A 81 12.99 -1.94 -3.82
CA THR A 81 11.94 -2.68 -3.12
C THR A 81 10.81 -3.09 -4.06
N LEU A 82 10.46 -2.23 -5.01
CA LEU A 82 9.47 -2.51 -6.05
C LEU A 82 9.93 -3.69 -6.91
N SER A 83 11.17 -3.66 -7.40
CA SER A 83 11.73 -4.74 -8.21
C SER A 83 11.72 -6.09 -7.47
N GLU A 84 12.20 -6.11 -6.23
CA GLU A 84 12.22 -7.32 -5.39
C GLU A 84 10.81 -7.90 -5.19
N LYS A 85 9.81 -7.04 -4.92
CA LYS A 85 8.41 -7.47 -4.76
C LYS A 85 7.79 -7.96 -6.06
N GLN A 86 8.08 -7.31 -7.18
CA GLN A 86 7.59 -7.74 -8.49
C GLN A 86 8.12 -9.13 -8.84
N GLU A 87 9.42 -9.37 -8.64
CA GLU A 87 10.03 -10.69 -8.85
C GLU A 87 9.38 -11.78 -7.97
N ALA A 88 9.16 -11.47 -6.68
CA ALA A 88 8.51 -12.41 -5.76
C ALA A 88 7.07 -12.74 -6.20
N VAL A 89 6.32 -11.74 -6.63
CA VAL A 89 4.93 -11.92 -7.11
C VAL A 89 4.89 -12.76 -8.39
N GLU A 90 5.81 -12.57 -9.32
CA GLU A 90 5.85 -13.38 -10.55
C GLU A 90 6.13 -14.87 -10.28
N LEU A 91 6.81 -15.20 -9.18
CA LEU A 91 6.97 -16.58 -8.73
C LEU A 91 5.68 -17.12 -8.12
N ILE A 92 5.05 -16.34 -7.23
CA ILE A 92 3.84 -16.74 -6.50
C ILE A 92 2.64 -16.87 -7.44
N LYS A 93 2.47 -15.97 -8.41
CA LYS A 93 1.34 -15.98 -9.37
C LYS A 93 1.17 -17.30 -10.11
N LYS A 94 2.25 -18.07 -10.30
CA LYS A 94 2.24 -19.37 -11.01
C LYS A 94 1.37 -20.44 -10.34
N GLN A 95 1.02 -20.27 -9.05
CA GLN A 95 0.11 -21.18 -8.36
C GLN A 95 -1.38 -20.87 -8.61
N PHE A 96 -1.68 -19.73 -9.25
CA PHE A 96 -3.03 -19.27 -9.54
C PHE A 96 -3.35 -19.40 -11.03
N VAL A 97 -4.65 -19.37 -11.35
CA VAL A 97 -5.17 -19.25 -12.70
C VAL A 97 -5.60 -17.81 -12.92
N LEU A 98 -5.07 -17.17 -13.96
CA LEU A 98 -5.54 -15.85 -14.41
C LEU A 98 -6.68 -16.05 -15.41
N GLU A 99 -7.90 -15.67 -15.02
CA GLU A 99 -9.04 -15.56 -15.94
C GLU A 99 -9.12 -14.11 -16.43
N LYS A 100 -8.90 -13.89 -17.73
CA LYS A 100 -8.96 -12.57 -18.37
C LYS A 100 -9.49 -12.72 -19.78
N ASP A 101 -10.57 -12.00 -20.09
CA ASP A 101 -11.03 -11.86 -21.46
C ASP A 101 -10.39 -10.62 -22.09
N ALA A 102 -9.31 -10.80 -22.83
CA ALA A 102 -8.54 -9.69 -23.40
C ALA A 102 -9.31 -8.84 -24.44
N GLU A 103 -10.46 -9.33 -24.94
CA GLU A 103 -11.31 -8.57 -25.86
C GLU A 103 -12.18 -7.55 -25.12
N TYR A 104 -12.56 -7.83 -23.87
CA TYR A 104 -13.52 -7.03 -23.10
C TYR A 104 -12.96 -6.46 -21.78
N GLN A 105 -11.81 -6.96 -21.31
CA GLN A 105 -11.27 -6.65 -19.98
C GLN A 105 -9.82 -6.16 -20.03
N GLU A 106 -9.59 -4.98 -19.46
CA GLU A 106 -8.24 -4.44 -19.25
C GLU A 106 -7.50 -5.17 -18.12
N THR A 107 -8.24 -5.70 -17.14
CA THR A 107 -7.70 -6.36 -15.94
C THR A 107 -8.33 -7.73 -15.76
N GLY A 108 -7.50 -8.76 -15.58
CA GLY A 108 -7.93 -10.11 -15.24
C GLY A 108 -8.06 -10.36 -13.74
N ASN A 109 -8.58 -11.53 -13.38
CA ASN A 109 -8.70 -11.97 -12.00
C ASN A 109 -7.95 -13.29 -11.77
N TYR A 110 -7.17 -13.34 -10.70
CA TYR A 110 -6.52 -14.55 -10.20
C TYR A 110 -7.47 -15.36 -9.35
N PHE A 111 -7.48 -16.68 -9.58
CA PHE A 111 -8.21 -17.67 -8.80
C PHE A 111 -7.27 -18.80 -8.38
N LEU A 112 -7.57 -19.45 -7.26
CA LEU A 112 -6.95 -20.75 -6.99
C LEU A 112 -7.49 -21.77 -8.02
N PRO A 113 -6.67 -22.69 -8.58
CA PRO A 113 -7.15 -23.67 -9.56
C PRO A 113 -8.32 -24.54 -9.07
N ALA A 114 -8.54 -24.65 -7.77
CA ALA A 114 -9.68 -25.38 -7.21
C ALA A 114 -10.99 -24.56 -7.20
N GLN A 115 -10.93 -23.25 -7.44
CA GLN A 115 -12.07 -22.33 -7.44
C GLN A 115 -12.47 -21.84 -8.84
N THR A 116 -11.96 -22.47 -9.90
CA THR A 116 -12.48 -22.25 -11.24
C THR A 116 -13.92 -22.76 -11.34
N VAL A 117 -14.71 -22.15 -12.23
CA VAL A 117 -16.17 -22.41 -12.33
C VAL A 117 -16.45 -23.87 -12.67
N GLU A 118 -15.67 -24.46 -13.58
CA GLU A 118 -15.87 -25.83 -14.09
C GLU A 118 -15.75 -26.87 -12.98
N ARG A 119 -14.98 -26.58 -11.93
CA ARG A 119 -14.73 -27.48 -10.80
C ARG A 119 -15.75 -27.37 -9.68
N ASN A 120 -16.61 -26.34 -9.71
CA ASN A 120 -17.57 -26.05 -8.64
C ASN A 120 -19.01 -25.90 -9.15
N MET A 121 -19.34 -26.52 -10.29
CA MET A 121 -20.70 -26.54 -10.82
C MET A 121 -21.69 -27.10 -9.78
N ASN A 122 -22.86 -26.47 -9.67
CA ASN A 122 -23.97 -26.88 -8.81
C ASN A 122 -23.67 -26.97 -7.31
N ARG A 123 -22.62 -26.28 -6.84
CA ARG A 123 -22.19 -26.26 -5.44
C ARG A 123 -22.37 -24.86 -4.85
N SER A 124 -22.85 -24.80 -3.60
CA SER A 124 -22.81 -23.57 -2.80
C SER A 124 -21.44 -23.43 -2.11
N TYR A 125 -20.76 -22.30 -2.31
CA TYR A 125 -19.47 -21.98 -1.70
C TYR A 125 -19.20 -20.46 -1.74
N LEU A 126 -18.14 -20.04 -1.06
CA LEU A 126 -17.58 -18.69 -1.19
C LEU A 126 -16.43 -18.75 -2.20
N ARG A 127 -16.53 -18.02 -3.30
CA ARG A 127 -15.48 -17.89 -4.31
C ARG A 127 -14.66 -16.64 -4.01
N PHE A 128 -13.35 -16.72 -4.17
CA PHE A 128 -12.46 -15.58 -3.96
C PHE A 128 -11.71 -15.29 -5.25
N GLN A 129 -11.44 -14.00 -5.50
CA GLN A 129 -10.66 -13.57 -6.64
C GLN A 129 -9.87 -12.31 -6.30
N VAL A 130 -8.74 -12.12 -6.98
CA VAL A 130 -7.89 -10.93 -6.83
C VAL A 130 -7.54 -10.42 -8.20
N ASP A 131 -7.78 -9.15 -8.48
CA ASP A 131 -7.40 -8.56 -9.76
C ASP A 131 -5.88 -8.36 -9.89
N GLU A 132 -5.40 -7.95 -11.06
CA GLU A 132 -3.96 -7.74 -11.29
C GLU A 132 -3.34 -6.60 -10.46
N HIS A 133 -4.15 -5.78 -9.78
CA HIS A 133 -3.76 -4.67 -8.92
C HIS A 133 -3.92 -4.98 -7.42
N GLY A 134 -4.39 -6.17 -7.08
CA GLY A 134 -4.58 -6.62 -5.70
C GLY A 134 -5.95 -6.34 -5.11
N ALA A 135 -6.91 -5.84 -5.88
CA ALA A 135 -8.28 -5.69 -5.40
C ALA A 135 -8.93 -7.08 -5.28
N MET A 136 -9.26 -7.46 -4.05
CA MET A 136 -9.87 -8.76 -3.76
C MET A 136 -11.38 -8.64 -3.59
N THR A 137 -12.09 -9.63 -4.13
CA THR A 137 -13.53 -9.78 -3.99
C THR A 137 -13.86 -11.20 -3.53
N MET A 138 -14.78 -11.30 -2.57
CA MET A 138 -15.45 -12.54 -2.22
C MET A 138 -16.83 -12.56 -2.85
N THR A 139 -17.17 -13.63 -3.57
CA THR A 139 -18.52 -13.86 -4.08
C THR A 139 -19.17 -14.99 -3.28
N SER A 140 -20.32 -14.73 -2.66
CA SER A 140 -21.16 -15.81 -2.14
C SER A 140 -21.93 -16.44 -3.28
N ILE A 141 -21.80 -17.75 -3.47
CA ILE A 141 -22.51 -18.50 -4.50
C ILE A 141 -23.39 -19.52 -3.80
N TYR A 142 -24.70 -19.41 -3.98
CA TYR A 142 -25.67 -20.44 -3.59
C TYR A 142 -26.13 -21.19 -4.83
N CYS A 143 -26.25 -22.51 -4.73
CA CYS A 143 -26.87 -23.38 -5.72
C CYS A 143 -27.88 -24.31 -5.06
N GLY A 144 -29.09 -24.42 -5.62
CA GLY A 144 -30.11 -25.34 -5.12
C GLY A 144 -31.34 -25.44 -6.01
N ALA A 145 -32.31 -26.26 -5.61
CA ALA A 145 -33.54 -26.47 -6.40
C ALA A 145 -34.49 -25.26 -6.41
N ASN A 146 -34.38 -24.39 -5.40
CA ASN A 146 -35.20 -23.19 -5.27
C ASN A 146 -34.32 -22.02 -4.86
N ASN A 147 -34.73 -20.82 -5.26
CA ASN A 147 -34.16 -19.58 -4.73
C ASN A 147 -34.40 -19.52 -3.21
N ILE A 148 -33.41 -19.01 -2.50
CA ILE A 148 -33.48 -18.62 -1.09
C ILE A 148 -33.39 -17.11 -0.93
N HIS A 149 -33.16 -16.38 -2.02
CA HIS A 149 -33.04 -14.93 -2.09
C HIS A 149 -32.04 -14.40 -1.05
N HIS A 150 -30.86 -15.04 -0.98
CA HIS A 150 -29.86 -14.64 0.01
C HIS A 150 -29.32 -13.24 -0.27
N THR A 151 -29.05 -12.52 0.80
CA THR A 151 -28.55 -11.14 0.81
C THR A 151 -27.26 -11.00 1.59
N GLY A 152 -26.86 -12.04 2.31
CA GLY A 152 -25.72 -12.04 3.21
C GLY A 152 -25.22 -13.44 3.50
N VAL A 153 -24.02 -13.52 4.02
CA VAL A 153 -23.45 -14.74 4.57
C VAL A 153 -22.87 -14.50 5.95
N LYS A 154 -23.00 -15.49 6.83
CA LYS A 154 -22.39 -15.54 8.15
C LYS A 154 -21.44 -16.72 8.23
N VAL A 155 -20.20 -16.48 8.64
CA VAL A 155 -19.19 -17.51 8.86
C VAL A 155 -18.96 -17.70 10.34
N ILE A 156 -18.95 -18.95 10.81
CA ILE A 156 -18.91 -19.31 12.24
C ILE A 156 -17.80 -20.33 12.47
N ALA A 157 -16.89 -20.04 13.39
CA ALA A 157 -15.82 -20.94 13.82
C ALA A 157 -16.30 -21.88 14.95
N PRO A 158 -15.56 -22.94 15.30
CA PRO A 158 -16.00 -23.94 16.27
C PRO A 158 -16.17 -23.41 17.69
N ASP A 159 -15.48 -22.32 18.03
CA ASP A 159 -15.57 -21.64 19.33
C ASP A 159 -16.80 -20.72 19.45
N GLY A 160 -17.61 -20.61 18.39
CA GLY A 160 -18.81 -19.77 18.33
C GLY A 160 -18.54 -18.33 17.91
N SER A 161 -17.27 -17.94 17.70
CA SER A 161 -16.94 -16.66 17.07
C SER A 161 -17.43 -16.63 15.62
N PHE A 162 -17.76 -15.43 15.12
CA PHE A 162 -18.31 -15.28 13.78
C PHE A 162 -17.99 -13.92 13.15
N ALA A 163 -18.10 -13.87 11.84
CA ALA A 163 -18.20 -12.64 11.05
C ALA A 163 -19.36 -12.78 10.06
N GLU A 164 -19.95 -11.67 9.64
CA GLU A 164 -21.04 -11.68 8.66
C GLU A 164 -20.96 -10.47 7.74
N THR A 165 -21.36 -10.67 6.48
CA THR A 165 -21.43 -9.60 5.50
C THR A 165 -22.61 -8.67 5.80
N PRO A 166 -22.52 -7.38 5.45
CA PRO A 166 -23.71 -6.53 5.34
C PRO A 166 -24.72 -7.13 4.36
N THR A 167 -26.00 -6.79 4.55
CA THR A 167 -27.06 -7.11 3.58
C THR A 167 -26.80 -6.37 2.26
N SER A 168 -26.57 -7.12 1.18
CA SER A 168 -26.47 -6.56 -0.17
C SER A 168 -27.85 -6.41 -0.81
N LYS A 169 -28.00 -5.35 -1.61
CA LYS A 169 -29.15 -5.16 -2.51
C LYS A 169 -28.86 -5.62 -3.93
N ASP A 170 -27.58 -5.72 -4.29
CA ASP A 170 -27.12 -6.12 -5.61
C ASP A 170 -26.84 -7.61 -5.58
N ARG A 171 -27.84 -8.38 -6.02
CA ARG A 171 -27.79 -9.84 -6.12
C ARG A 171 -28.15 -10.27 -7.53
N TYR A 172 -27.47 -11.31 -7.99
CA TYR A 172 -27.68 -11.89 -9.30
C TYR A 172 -28.30 -13.27 -9.14
N GLU A 173 -29.47 -13.47 -9.73
CA GLU A 173 -30.17 -14.75 -9.71
C GLU A 173 -30.23 -15.29 -11.14
N THR A 174 -29.82 -16.54 -11.30
CA THR A 174 -29.80 -17.24 -12.58
C THR A 174 -30.40 -18.63 -12.41
N SER A 175 -30.82 -19.22 -13.52
CA SER A 175 -31.34 -20.58 -13.57
C SER A 175 -30.67 -21.30 -14.72
N ASP A 176 -30.03 -22.41 -14.43
CA ASP A 176 -29.48 -23.32 -15.43
C ASP A 176 -30.09 -24.71 -15.21
N LEU A 177 -30.84 -25.18 -16.22
CA LEU A 177 -31.70 -26.36 -16.11
C LEU A 177 -32.61 -26.27 -14.85
N ASP A 178 -32.48 -27.24 -13.94
CA ASP A 178 -33.24 -27.32 -12.68
C ASP A 178 -32.48 -26.74 -11.48
N VAL A 179 -31.33 -26.11 -11.70
CA VAL A 179 -30.50 -25.52 -10.63
C VAL A 179 -30.66 -24.00 -10.63
N LYS A 180 -31.09 -23.49 -9.48
CA LYS A 180 -31.11 -22.07 -9.16
C LYS A 180 -29.76 -21.66 -8.60
N MET A 181 -29.20 -20.57 -9.12
CA MET A 181 -27.94 -20.01 -8.66
C MET A 181 -28.13 -18.55 -8.26
N GLU A 182 -27.65 -18.20 -7.08
CA GLU A 182 -27.66 -16.83 -6.56
C GLU A 182 -26.22 -16.41 -6.26
N LYS A 183 -25.87 -15.18 -6.62
CA LYS A 183 -24.54 -14.61 -6.38
C LYS A 183 -24.64 -13.23 -5.75
N VAL A 184 -23.75 -12.96 -4.80
CA VAL A 184 -23.53 -11.63 -4.25
C VAL A 184 -22.03 -11.39 -4.13
N ASP A 185 -21.57 -10.26 -4.64
CA ASP A 185 -20.16 -9.86 -4.60
C ASP A 185 -19.89 -8.93 -3.43
N TYR A 186 -18.79 -9.18 -2.74
CA TYR A 186 -18.31 -8.43 -1.58
C TYR A 186 -16.83 -8.09 -1.78
N PRO A 187 -16.53 -6.90 -2.32
CA PRO A 187 -15.17 -6.37 -2.29
C PRO A 187 -14.64 -6.31 -0.86
N ILE A 188 -13.35 -6.58 -0.66
CA ILE A 188 -12.73 -6.42 0.67
C ILE A 188 -12.95 -4.99 1.19
N GLY A 189 -13.31 -4.88 2.47
CA GLY A 189 -13.71 -3.62 3.11
C GLY A 189 -15.22 -3.38 3.06
N GLN A 190 -15.94 -4.13 2.24
CA GLN A 190 -17.41 -4.20 2.19
C GLN A 190 -17.96 -5.58 2.56
N ASP A 191 -17.08 -6.53 2.86
CA ASP A 191 -17.37 -7.93 3.20
C ASP A 191 -17.70 -8.16 4.68
N GLY A 192 -17.78 -7.10 5.49
CA GLY A 192 -17.99 -7.25 6.94
C GLY A 192 -16.86 -7.97 7.66
N ASN A 193 -15.64 -7.94 7.08
CA ASN A 193 -14.46 -8.67 7.54
C ASN A 193 -14.61 -10.20 7.50
N VAL A 194 -15.52 -10.74 6.68
CA VAL A 194 -15.67 -12.19 6.49
C VAL A 194 -14.38 -12.81 5.94
N VAL A 195 -13.72 -12.18 4.97
CA VAL A 195 -12.46 -12.71 4.41
C VAL A 195 -11.36 -12.74 5.48
N GLY A 196 -11.20 -11.64 6.23
CA GLY A 196 -10.23 -11.57 7.33
C GLY A 196 -10.50 -12.60 8.43
N PHE A 197 -11.78 -12.81 8.77
CA PHE A 197 -12.18 -13.86 9.71
C PHE A 197 -11.81 -15.26 9.21
N ILE A 198 -12.07 -15.56 7.94
CA ILE A 198 -11.70 -16.84 7.33
C ILE A 198 -10.19 -17.04 7.35
N TYR A 199 -9.41 -16.00 7.00
CA TYR A 199 -7.95 -16.05 7.01
C TYR A 199 -7.39 -16.39 8.40
N LEU A 200 -7.92 -15.77 9.45
CA LEU A 200 -7.49 -16.02 10.84
C LEU A 200 -7.90 -17.41 11.35
N ASN A 201 -8.99 -17.98 10.83
CA ASN A 201 -9.54 -19.27 11.25
C ASN A 201 -9.29 -20.41 10.24
N ARG A 202 -8.41 -20.21 9.26
CA ARG A 202 -8.21 -21.09 8.09
C ARG A 202 -7.89 -22.55 8.42
N ASP A 203 -7.30 -22.80 9.58
CA ASP A 203 -6.91 -24.13 10.06
C ASP A 203 -8.02 -24.87 10.82
N THR A 204 -9.20 -24.25 10.96
CA THR A 204 -10.35 -24.81 11.69
C THR A 204 -11.56 -25.01 10.78
N ASN A 205 -12.55 -25.78 11.23
CA ASN A 205 -13.80 -25.92 10.49
C ASN A 205 -14.63 -24.65 10.60
N ILE A 206 -15.05 -24.11 9.45
CA ILE A 206 -15.89 -22.91 9.39
C ILE A 206 -17.23 -23.28 8.77
N ARG A 207 -18.31 -23.02 9.50
CA ARG A 207 -19.68 -23.14 8.99
C ARG A 207 -20.05 -21.85 8.26
N VAL A 208 -20.68 -21.99 7.09
CA VAL A 208 -21.18 -20.88 6.28
C VAL A 208 -22.70 -20.94 6.29
N GLU A 209 -23.35 -19.85 6.70
CA GLU A 209 -24.80 -19.70 6.69
C GLU A 209 -25.19 -18.61 5.71
N TYR A 210 -26.01 -18.96 4.72
CA TYR A 210 -26.58 -18.03 3.76
C TYR A 210 -27.85 -17.44 4.37
N GLN A 211 -27.90 -16.12 4.43
CA GLN A 211 -28.95 -15.33 5.04
C GLN A 211 -29.89 -14.83 3.94
N GLY A 212 -31.09 -15.43 3.87
CA GLY A 212 -32.14 -15.08 2.92
C GLY A 212 -33.52 -15.41 3.49
N GLU A 213 -34.51 -15.51 2.61
CA GLU A 213 -35.87 -15.94 2.98
C GLU A 213 -35.90 -17.35 3.56
N ARG A 214 -35.00 -18.22 3.07
CA ARG A 214 -34.80 -19.58 3.58
C ARG A 214 -33.37 -19.73 4.05
N LYS A 215 -33.20 -20.38 5.20
CA LYS A 215 -31.87 -20.67 5.74
C LYS A 215 -31.23 -21.81 4.94
N TYR A 216 -30.01 -21.59 4.50
CA TYR A 216 -29.14 -22.64 3.98
C TYR A 216 -27.80 -22.56 4.69
N ALA A 217 -27.25 -23.70 5.11
CA ALA A 217 -25.97 -23.75 5.77
C ALA A 217 -25.14 -24.92 5.26
N THR A 218 -23.84 -24.70 5.18
CA THR A 218 -22.85 -25.71 4.77
C THR A 218 -21.58 -25.55 5.58
N THR A 219 -20.64 -26.47 5.42
CA THR A 219 -19.28 -26.36 5.99
C THR A 219 -18.32 -26.01 4.87
N MET A 220 -17.48 -24.99 5.08
CA MET A 220 -16.47 -24.60 4.12
C MET A 220 -15.39 -25.67 4.02
N SER A 221 -15.04 -26.06 2.79
CA SER A 221 -14.02 -27.08 2.57
C SER A 221 -12.63 -26.56 2.97
N ALA A 222 -11.68 -27.46 3.24
CA ALA A 222 -10.29 -27.08 3.48
C ALA A 222 -9.70 -26.34 2.28
N THR A 223 -10.08 -26.72 1.06
CA THR A 223 -9.62 -26.10 -0.18
C THR A 223 -10.13 -24.67 -0.35
N ASP A 224 -11.38 -24.38 0.05
CA ASP A 224 -11.90 -23.00 -0.01
C ASP A 224 -11.27 -22.10 1.05
N ARG A 225 -10.98 -22.65 2.25
CA ARG A 225 -10.22 -21.91 3.29
C ARG A 225 -8.82 -21.58 2.80
N LYS A 226 -8.16 -22.54 2.15
CA LYS A 226 -6.87 -22.34 1.51
C LYS A 226 -6.94 -21.26 0.43
N ALA A 227 -7.95 -21.31 -0.44
CA ALA A 227 -8.14 -20.30 -1.48
C ALA A 227 -8.34 -18.90 -0.90
N ALA A 228 -9.19 -18.75 0.12
CA ALA A 228 -9.37 -17.48 0.82
C ALA A 228 -8.03 -16.92 1.34
N ALA A 229 -7.23 -17.78 1.96
CA ALA A 229 -5.97 -17.36 2.56
C ALA A 229 -4.90 -17.00 1.53
N GLU A 230 -4.66 -17.85 0.53
CA GLU A 230 -3.64 -17.61 -0.49
C GLU A 230 -3.97 -16.42 -1.39
N LEU A 231 -5.25 -16.22 -1.73
CA LEU A 231 -5.68 -15.04 -2.47
C LEU A 231 -5.62 -13.78 -1.61
N TYR A 232 -5.94 -13.85 -0.31
CA TYR A 232 -5.76 -12.71 0.58
C TYR A 232 -4.28 -12.28 0.66
N GLU A 233 -3.35 -13.23 0.80
CA GLU A 233 -1.91 -12.93 0.78
C GLU A 233 -1.44 -12.35 -0.57
N LEU A 234 -1.96 -12.87 -1.70
CA LEU A 234 -1.69 -12.32 -3.02
C LEU A 234 -2.18 -10.87 -3.14
N SER A 235 -3.42 -10.60 -2.69
CA SER A 235 -4.03 -9.27 -2.67
C SER A 235 -3.16 -8.28 -1.90
N GLN A 236 -2.76 -8.61 -0.68
CA GLN A 236 -1.89 -7.75 0.13
C GLN A 236 -0.56 -7.46 -0.55
N THR A 237 0.01 -8.47 -1.22
CA THR A 237 1.29 -8.31 -1.91
C THR A 237 1.16 -7.40 -3.13
N LEU A 238 0.14 -7.61 -3.97
CA LEU A 238 -0.14 -6.77 -5.14
C LEU A 238 -0.50 -5.33 -4.76
N SER A 239 -1.35 -5.14 -3.74
CA SER A 239 -1.68 -3.80 -3.25
C SER A 239 -0.45 -3.07 -2.69
N SER A 240 0.49 -3.78 -2.04
CA SER A 240 1.75 -3.18 -1.60
C SER A 240 2.62 -2.71 -2.76
N ILE A 241 2.58 -3.40 -3.91
CA ILE A 241 3.28 -2.99 -5.14
C ILE A 241 2.66 -1.71 -5.69
N GLU A 242 1.32 -1.64 -5.76
CA GLU A 242 0.63 -0.43 -6.23
C GLU A 242 0.87 0.78 -5.32
N GLN A 243 0.92 0.56 -4.00
CA GLN A 243 1.28 1.61 -3.05
C GLN A 243 2.70 2.14 -3.30
N ILE A 244 3.68 1.27 -3.50
CA ILE A 244 5.07 1.67 -3.78
C ILE A 244 5.17 2.42 -5.11
N LYS A 245 4.46 1.97 -6.16
CA LYS A 245 4.41 2.69 -7.45
C LYS A 245 3.87 4.12 -7.27
N ASN A 246 2.82 4.29 -6.47
CA ASN A 246 2.26 5.61 -6.18
C ASN A 246 3.25 6.47 -5.39
N GLU A 247 3.93 5.92 -4.39
CA GLU A 247 4.94 6.63 -3.61
C GLU A 247 6.15 7.05 -4.45
N ILE A 248 6.62 6.18 -5.36
CA ILE A 248 7.66 6.51 -6.36
C ILE A 248 7.20 7.68 -7.24
N LYS A 249 5.96 7.63 -7.74
CA LYS A 249 5.39 8.69 -8.59
C LYS A 249 5.33 10.03 -7.85
N GLU A 250 4.79 10.04 -6.63
CA GLU A 250 4.68 11.24 -5.80
C GLU A 250 6.05 11.83 -5.43
N THR A 251 6.98 10.96 -5.01
CA THR A 251 8.36 11.35 -4.66
C THR A 251 9.10 11.90 -5.88
N SER A 252 8.97 11.26 -7.04
CA SER A 252 9.59 11.71 -8.29
C SER A 252 9.09 13.09 -8.71
N MET A 253 7.77 13.33 -8.67
CA MET A 253 7.20 14.65 -8.95
C MET A 253 7.71 15.72 -8.00
N HIS A 254 7.83 15.40 -6.70
CA HIS A 254 8.38 16.33 -5.72
C HIS A 254 9.86 16.65 -5.98
N VAL A 255 10.67 15.63 -6.27
CA VAL A 255 12.09 15.78 -6.63
C VAL A 255 12.27 16.68 -7.85
N GLU A 256 11.48 16.47 -8.92
CA GLU A 256 11.51 17.32 -10.11
C GLU A 256 11.13 18.77 -9.81
N PHE A 257 10.09 18.97 -9.00
CA PHE A 257 9.65 20.30 -8.58
C PHE A 257 10.74 21.03 -7.79
N VAL A 258 11.39 20.35 -6.83
CA VAL A 258 12.48 20.93 -6.03
C VAL A 258 13.65 21.30 -6.92
N LYS A 259 14.08 20.41 -7.83
CA LYS A 259 15.17 20.68 -8.78
C LYS A 259 14.90 21.94 -9.61
N LYS A 260 13.71 22.04 -10.20
CA LYS A 260 13.31 23.20 -11.00
C LYS A 260 13.27 24.50 -10.19
N ASN A 261 12.89 24.44 -8.92
CA ASN A 261 12.90 25.62 -8.05
C ASN A 261 14.32 26.01 -7.64
N MET A 262 15.22 25.05 -7.45
CA MET A 262 16.64 25.34 -7.20
C MET A 262 17.26 26.05 -8.41
N GLU A 263 17.04 25.55 -9.63
CA GLU A 263 17.53 26.18 -10.87
C GLU A 263 17.01 27.62 -11.09
N ARG A 264 15.79 27.94 -10.62
CA ARG A 264 15.18 29.27 -10.76
C ARG A 264 15.64 30.27 -9.70
N HIS A 265 16.18 29.79 -8.59
CA HIS A 265 16.57 30.59 -7.43
C HIS A 265 18.08 30.52 -7.14
N GLU A 266 18.84 29.95 -8.06
CA GLU A 266 20.29 30.12 -8.20
C GLU A 266 20.60 31.42 -8.94
#